data_AF-A0A7G2JXR4-F1
#
_entry.id   AF-A0A7G2JXR4-F1
#
_cell.length_a   1.000
_cell.length_b   1.000
_cell.length_c   1.000
_cell.angle_alpha   90.00
_cell.angle_beta   90.00
_cell.angle_gamma   90.00
#
_symmetry.space_group_name_H-M   'P 1'
#
loop_
_entity.id
_entity.type
_entity.pdbx_description
1 polymer ?
#
loop_
_entity_poly.entity_id
_entity_poly.type
_entity_poly.pdbx_seq_one_letter_code
_entity_poly.pdbx_strand_id
1 'polypeptide(L)'
;MGKRLTPHRLNTIYQTNMRIAERVGEYQAMKEVAHLRPYWRYVAMSDARPSHAALHNSVYPVDDPFWDTFYPPNGWNCRCKVFAVKERDLKENADWQLRKTTEEDYEQYVQNIGGIDRIMTAYKLPDGRLFRTDAGFNYNPGKSYLA
;
A
#
# COMPACT_ATOMS: atom_id res chain seq x y z
N MET A 1 26.65 -16.62 -17.08
CA MET A 1 27.25 -16.64 -15.72
C MET A 1 26.28 -15.96 -14.76
N GLY A 2 25.50 -16.72 -13.99
CA GLY A 2 24.45 -16.16 -13.13
C GLY A 2 25.06 -15.41 -11.95
N LYS A 3 24.70 -14.13 -11.74
CA LYS A 3 25.09 -13.38 -10.55
C LYS A 3 24.55 -14.12 -9.31
N ARG A 4 25.46 -14.69 -8.50
CA ARG A 4 25.13 -15.30 -7.22
C ARG A 4 24.42 -14.26 -6.34
N LEU A 5 23.27 -14.60 -5.77
CA LEU A 5 22.55 -13.71 -4.86
C LEU A 5 23.39 -13.55 -3.57
N THR A 6 23.68 -12.32 -3.19
CA THR A 6 24.39 -12.05 -1.93
C THR A 6 23.49 -12.39 -0.74
N PRO A 7 24.04 -12.77 0.42
CA PRO A 7 23.25 -13.03 1.62
C PRO A 7 22.30 -11.89 2.00
N HIS A 8 22.76 -10.64 1.85
CA HIS A 8 21.95 -9.45 2.08
C HIS A 8 20.73 -9.38 1.14
N ARG A 9 20.94 -9.65 -0.16
CA ARG A 9 19.85 -9.65 -1.14
C ARG A 9 18.85 -10.79 -0.86
N LEU A 10 19.33 -11.98 -0.50
CA LEU A 10 18.46 -13.09 -0.09
C LEU A 10 17.62 -12.73 1.13
N ASN A 11 18.22 -12.11 2.14
CA ASN A 11 17.50 -11.65 3.33
C ASN A 11 16.41 -10.63 2.96
N THR A 12 16.71 -9.63 2.12
CA THR A 12 15.73 -8.63 1.68
C THR A 12 14.55 -9.28 0.92
N ILE A 13 14.83 -10.27 0.05
CA ILE A 13 13.78 -11.01 -0.66
C ILE A 13 12.92 -11.79 0.34
N TYR A 14 13.55 -12.55 1.23
CA TYR A 14 12.85 -13.33 2.26
C TYR A 14 11.95 -12.44 3.12
N GLN A 15 12.48 -11.34 3.67
CA GLN A 15 11.73 -10.42 4.51
C GLN A 15 10.56 -9.76 3.77
N THR A 16 10.75 -9.43 2.49
CA THR A 16 9.66 -8.90 1.65
C THR A 16 8.55 -9.92 1.46
N ASN A 17 8.90 -11.17 1.11
CA ASN A 17 7.91 -12.22 0.90
C ASN A 17 7.14 -12.56 2.18
N MET A 18 7.83 -12.63 3.33
CA MET A 18 7.18 -12.86 4.62
C MET A 18 6.19 -11.74 4.97
N ARG A 19 6.55 -10.49 4.68
CA ARG A 19 5.63 -9.35 4.89
C ARG A 19 4.45 -9.44 3.95
N ILE A 20 4.64 -9.75 2.67
CA ILE A 20 3.53 -9.94 1.72
C ILE A 20 2.56 -10.99 2.28
N ALA A 21 3.05 -12.14 2.75
CA ALA A 21 2.20 -13.19 3.31
C ALA A 21 1.40 -12.70 4.55
N GLU A 22 2.05 -11.96 5.46
CA GLU A 22 1.38 -11.34 6.61
C GLU A 22 0.28 -10.35 6.15
N ARG A 23 0.59 -9.47 5.19
CA ARG A 23 -0.35 -8.48 4.65
C ARG A 23 -1.56 -9.16 3.99
N VAL A 24 -1.37 -10.27 3.28
CA VAL A 24 -2.46 -11.05 2.69
C VAL A 24 -3.40 -11.57 3.78
N GLY A 25 -2.86 -12.15 4.86
CA GLY A 25 -3.68 -12.63 5.98
C GLY A 25 -4.44 -11.51 6.68
N GLU A 26 -3.78 -10.37 6.94
CA GLU A 26 -4.42 -9.19 7.51
C GLU A 26 -5.54 -8.66 6.58
N TYR A 27 -5.31 -8.63 5.27
CA TYR A 27 -6.33 -8.21 4.29
C TYR A 27 -7.59 -9.08 4.37
N GLN A 28 -7.45 -10.41 4.43
CA GLN A 28 -8.61 -11.31 4.54
C GLN A 28 -9.41 -11.05 5.81
N ALA A 29 -8.72 -11.01 6.96
CA ALA A 29 -9.36 -10.75 8.25
C ALA A 29 -10.09 -9.38 8.24
N MET A 30 -9.50 -8.36 7.63
CA MET A 30 -10.14 -7.04 7.50
C MET A 30 -11.35 -7.06 6.56
N LYS A 31 -11.34 -7.87 5.50
CA LYS A 31 -12.47 -8.04 4.59
C LYS A 31 -13.65 -8.72 5.27
N GLU A 32 -13.42 -9.74 6.10
CA GLU A 32 -14.46 -10.44 6.85
C GLU A 32 -15.24 -9.49 7.77
N VAL A 33 -14.55 -8.53 8.38
CA VAL A 33 -15.16 -7.56 9.31
C VAL A 33 -15.54 -6.22 8.65
N ALA A 34 -15.46 -6.11 7.32
CA ALA A 34 -15.69 -4.85 6.61
C ALA A 34 -17.09 -4.25 6.86
N HIS A 35 -18.09 -5.10 7.08
CA HIS A 35 -19.45 -4.68 7.43
C HIS A 35 -19.55 -3.99 8.80
N LEU A 36 -18.64 -4.30 9.74
CA LEU A 36 -18.55 -3.65 11.06
C LEU A 36 -17.52 -2.51 11.08
N ARG A 37 -16.54 -2.55 10.17
CA ARG A 37 -15.41 -1.63 10.08
C ARG A 37 -15.26 -1.19 8.61
N PRO A 38 -16.12 -0.28 8.13
CA PRO A 38 -16.24 0.04 6.70
C PRO A 38 -15.11 0.93 6.16
N TYR A 39 -14.11 1.25 6.97
CA TYR A 39 -12.98 2.08 6.60
C TYR A 39 -11.67 1.40 6.97
N TRP A 40 -10.63 1.68 6.20
CA TRP A 40 -9.27 1.22 6.44
C TRP A 40 -8.32 2.40 6.58
N ARG A 41 -7.44 2.36 7.58
CA ARG A 41 -6.45 3.40 7.86
C ARG A 41 -5.06 2.93 7.48
N TYR A 42 -4.35 3.71 6.67
CA TYR A 42 -2.95 3.49 6.34
C TYR A 42 -2.05 4.01 7.48
N VAL A 43 -1.11 3.17 7.93
CA VAL A 43 -0.18 3.49 9.02
C VAL A 43 1.25 3.28 8.55
N ALA A 44 1.94 4.39 8.30
CA ALA A 44 3.38 4.37 8.06
C ALA A 44 4.16 4.17 9.38
N MET A 45 5.26 3.42 9.31
CA MET A 45 6.21 3.30 10.42
C MET A 45 6.96 4.63 10.64
N SER A 46 7.48 4.86 11.84
CA SER A 46 8.21 6.09 12.18
C SER A 46 9.48 6.31 11.35
N ASP A 47 10.11 5.23 10.88
CA ASP A 47 11.28 5.22 10.01
C ASP A 47 10.93 4.88 8.55
N ALA A 48 9.65 5.06 8.17
CA ALA A 48 9.23 4.91 6.79
C ALA A 48 9.84 6.02 5.91
N ARG A 49 9.90 5.76 4.61
CA ARG A 49 10.34 6.76 3.62
C ARG A 49 9.38 7.94 3.64
N PRO A 50 9.84 9.18 3.35
CA PRO A 50 8.97 10.37 3.39
C PRO A 50 7.71 10.27 2.53
N SER A 51 7.78 9.59 1.38
CA SER A 51 6.61 9.34 0.54
C SER A 51 5.56 8.47 1.23
N HIS A 52 5.96 7.45 1.97
CA HIS A 52 5.04 6.58 2.72
C HIS A 52 4.48 7.30 3.95
N ALA A 53 5.29 8.13 4.61
CA ALA A 53 4.84 8.95 5.73
C ALA A 53 3.70 9.91 5.33
N ALA A 54 3.67 10.37 4.07
CA ALA A 54 2.59 11.21 3.55
C ALA A 54 1.21 10.51 3.49
N LEU A 55 1.17 9.18 3.58
CA LEU A 55 -0.06 8.39 3.67
C LEU A 55 -0.45 8.05 5.12
N HIS A 56 0.39 8.36 6.11
CA HIS A 56 0.08 8.07 7.50
C HIS A 56 -1.24 8.73 7.92
N ASN A 57 -2.11 7.97 8.58
CA ASN A 57 -3.46 8.38 9.01
C ASN A 57 -4.41 8.77 7.87
N SER A 58 -4.07 8.47 6.61
CA SER A 58 -5.05 8.51 5.53
C SER A 58 -6.02 7.34 5.70
N VAL A 59 -7.31 7.64 5.66
CA VAL A 59 -8.39 6.66 5.81
C VAL A 59 -9.23 6.65 4.55
N TYR A 60 -9.53 5.46 4.05
CA TYR A 60 -10.36 5.28 2.86
C TYR A 60 -11.45 4.24 3.14
N PRO A 61 -12.61 4.30 2.47
CA PRO A 61 -13.56 3.18 2.43
C PRO A 61 -12.87 1.86 2.06
N VAL A 62 -13.38 0.73 2.56
CA VAL A 62 -12.80 -0.61 2.28
C VAL A 62 -12.80 -0.99 0.79
N ASP A 63 -13.70 -0.41 0.02
CA ASP A 63 -13.92 -0.64 -1.41
C ASP A 63 -13.32 0.46 -2.30
N ASP A 64 -12.63 1.43 -1.70
CA ASP A 64 -11.99 2.51 -2.43
C ASP A 64 -10.91 1.98 -3.39
N PRO A 65 -10.88 2.43 -4.67
CA PRO A 65 -9.89 2.00 -5.67
C PRO A 65 -8.43 2.22 -5.25
N PHE A 66 -8.18 3.12 -4.28
CA PHE A 66 -6.86 3.33 -3.69
C PHE A 66 -6.22 2.00 -3.25
N TRP A 67 -7.03 1.12 -2.65
CA TRP A 67 -6.55 -0.15 -2.16
C TRP A 67 -6.16 -1.11 -3.26
N ASP A 68 -6.56 -0.95 -4.52
CA ASP A 68 -6.17 -1.84 -5.62
C ASP A 68 -4.67 -1.79 -5.92
N THR A 69 -4.03 -0.66 -5.62
CA THR A 69 -2.63 -0.42 -5.94
C THR A 69 -1.77 -0.11 -4.72
N PHE A 70 -2.31 0.60 -3.73
CA PHE A 70 -1.51 1.21 -2.65
C PHE A 70 -1.66 0.51 -1.29
N TYR A 71 -2.26 -0.68 -1.27
CA TYR A 71 -2.25 -1.57 -0.11
C TYR A 71 -0.84 -2.15 0.10
N PRO A 72 -0.22 -1.99 1.28
CA PRO A 72 1.17 -2.35 1.49
C PRO A 72 1.44 -3.86 1.33
N PRO A 73 2.70 -4.24 1.01
CA PRO A 73 3.88 -3.38 0.98
C PRO A 73 4.00 -2.61 -0.34
N ASN A 74 4.24 -1.30 -0.24
CA ASN A 74 4.42 -0.40 -1.41
C ASN A 74 5.87 -0.35 -1.93
N GLY A 75 6.72 -1.27 -1.49
CA GLY A 75 8.12 -1.32 -1.89
C GLY A 75 9.00 -2.23 -1.05
N TRP A 76 10.26 -2.38 -1.46
CA TRP A 76 11.25 -3.20 -0.74
C TRP A 76 11.44 -2.68 0.68
N ASN A 77 11.45 -3.56 1.68
CA ASN A 77 11.55 -3.18 3.09
C ASN A 77 10.42 -2.26 3.62
N CYS A 78 9.30 -2.11 2.89
CA CYS A 78 8.13 -1.43 3.42
C CYS A 78 7.52 -2.25 4.57
N ARG A 79 7.27 -1.59 5.70
CA ARG A 79 6.63 -2.14 6.91
C ARG A 79 5.33 -1.44 7.28
N CYS A 80 4.79 -0.62 6.37
CA CYS A 80 3.54 0.09 6.61
C CYS A 80 2.41 -0.93 6.78
N LYS A 81 1.44 -0.58 7.62
CA LYS A 81 0.29 -1.42 7.95
C LYS A 81 -1.01 -0.77 7.53
N VAL A 82 -2.08 -1.57 7.49
CA VAL A 82 -3.45 -1.09 7.32
C VAL A 82 -4.29 -1.68 8.43
N PHE A 83 -5.16 -0.86 9.03
CA PHE A 83 -6.05 -1.30 10.10
C PHE A 83 -7.50 -1.00 9.74
N ALA A 84 -8.40 -1.94 10.04
CA ALA A 84 -9.84 -1.73 9.90
C ALA A 84 -10.38 -0.87 11.04
N VAL A 85 -11.04 0.22 10.70
CA VAL A 85 -11.53 1.24 11.65
C VAL A 85 -13.04 1.42 11.55
N LYS A 86 -13.65 1.77 12.68
CA LYS A 86 -15.08 2.07 12.75
C LYS A 86 -15.31 3.54 12.39
N GLU A 87 -16.54 3.86 11.98
CA GLU A 87 -16.92 5.26 11.75
C GLU A 87 -16.78 6.12 13.02
N ARG A 88 -17.05 5.54 14.20
CA ARG A 88 -16.84 6.23 15.48
C ARG A 88 -15.38 6.63 15.70
N ASP A 89 -14.44 5.74 15.36
CA ASP A 89 -13.00 6.00 15.53
C ASP A 89 -12.56 7.22 14.71
N LEU A 90 -13.16 7.45 13.52
CA LEU A 90 -12.90 8.64 12.70
C LEU A 90 -13.28 9.94 13.40
N LYS A 91 -14.37 9.94 14.18
CA LYS A 91 -14.85 11.12 14.90
C LYS A 91 -14.00 11.42 16.14
N GLU A 92 -13.39 10.38 16.72
CA GLU A 92 -12.57 10.49 17.93
C GLU A 92 -11.10 10.83 17.64
N ASN A 93 -10.62 10.64 16.40
CA ASN A 93 -9.23 10.89 16.01
C ASN A 93 -9.15 12.01 14.96
N ALA A 94 -8.96 13.25 15.42
CA ALA A 94 -8.97 14.44 14.57
C ALA A 94 -7.82 14.52 13.56
N ASP A 95 -6.75 13.75 13.75
CA ASP A 95 -5.59 13.66 12.87
C ASP A 95 -5.80 12.68 11.70
N TRP A 96 -6.89 11.90 11.72
CA TRP A 96 -7.21 10.96 10.65
C TRP A 96 -7.91 11.67 9.50
N GLN A 97 -7.44 11.38 8.29
CA GLN A 97 -7.88 12.06 7.08
C GLN A 97 -8.75 11.11 6.26
N LEU A 98 -10.07 11.19 6.43
CA LEU A 98 -11.00 10.47 5.58
C LEU A 98 -10.92 11.02 4.16
N ARG A 99 -10.64 10.14 3.20
CA ARG A 99 -10.50 10.43 1.78
C ARG A 99 -11.35 9.44 1.00
N LYS A 100 -11.79 9.86 -0.19
CA LYS A 100 -12.43 9.00 -1.19
C LYS A 100 -11.81 9.34 -2.53
N THR A 101 -11.29 8.34 -3.22
CA THR A 101 -10.58 8.59 -4.48
C THR A 101 -11.52 8.61 -5.69
N THR A 102 -11.12 9.36 -6.70
CA THR A 102 -11.72 9.37 -8.04
C THR A 102 -10.65 9.12 -9.10
N GLU A 103 -11.05 8.98 -10.37
CA GLU A 103 -10.11 8.76 -11.47
C GLU A 103 -9.09 9.90 -11.63
N GLU A 104 -9.45 11.13 -11.25
CA GLU A 104 -8.59 12.33 -11.35
C GLU A 104 -7.43 12.35 -10.32
N ASP A 105 -7.55 11.51 -9.28
CA ASP A 105 -6.51 11.34 -8.27
C ASP A 105 -5.38 10.43 -8.75
N TYR A 106 -5.50 9.83 -9.94
CA TYR A 106 -4.52 8.90 -10.48
C TYR A 106 -3.80 9.45 -11.70
N GLU A 107 -2.51 9.14 -11.81
CA GLU A 107 -1.69 9.46 -12.97
C GLU A 107 -0.94 8.20 -13.41
N GLN A 108 -1.04 7.87 -14.70
CA GLN A 108 -0.25 6.79 -15.28
C GLN A 108 1.11 7.29 -15.73
N TYR A 109 2.15 6.52 -15.46
CA TYR A 109 3.51 6.81 -15.92
C TYR A 109 4.21 5.54 -16.39
N VAL A 110 5.17 5.69 -17.29
CA VAL A 110 5.99 4.58 -17.77
C VAL A 110 7.25 4.47 -16.93
N GLN A 111 7.57 3.26 -16.50
CA GLN A 111 8.82 2.93 -15.81
C GLN A 111 9.51 1.77 -16.52
N ASN A 112 10.78 1.95 -16.88
CA ASN A 112 11.61 0.86 -17.38
C ASN A 112 12.07 -0.01 -16.20
N ILE A 113 11.68 -1.28 -16.20
CA ILE A 113 12.03 -2.26 -15.17
C ILE A 113 12.74 -3.43 -15.84
N GLY A 114 14.07 -3.46 -15.70
CA GLY A 114 14.88 -4.54 -16.28
C GLY A 114 14.86 -4.58 -17.80
N GLY A 115 14.78 -3.41 -18.46
CA GLY A 115 14.72 -3.31 -19.92
C GLY A 115 13.31 -3.42 -20.51
N ILE A 116 12.28 -3.58 -19.68
CA ILE A 116 10.89 -3.66 -20.10
C ILE A 116 10.15 -2.43 -19.58
N ASP A 117 9.50 -1.70 -20.49
CA ASP A 117 8.63 -0.59 -20.12
C ASP A 117 7.31 -1.12 -19.55
N ARG A 118 6.93 -0.60 -18.37
CA ARG A 118 5.67 -0.91 -17.72
C ARG A 118 4.90 0.35 -17.41
N ILE A 119 3.59 0.31 -17.65
CA ILE A 119 2.66 1.36 -17.22
C ILE A 119 2.37 1.13 -15.73
N MET A 120 2.51 2.19 -14.94
CA MET A 120 2.38 2.18 -13.50
C MET A 120 1.41 3.28 -13.07
N THR A 121 0.67 3.06 -12.00
CA THR A 121 -0.25 4.06 -11.44
C THR A 121 0.39 4.80 -10.27
N ALA A 122 0.33 6.13 -10.30
CA ALA A 122 0.67 7.01 -9.19
C ALA A 122 -0.62 7.60 -8.59
N TYR A 123 -0.59 7.91 -7.30
CA TYR A 123 -1.67 8.59 -6.59
C TYR A 123 -1.29 10.02 -6.26
N LYS A 124 -2.17 10.97 -6.57
CA LYS A 124 -1.99 12.39 -6.27
C LYS A 124 -2.38 12.66 -4.82
N LEU A 125 -1.40 13.08 -4.03
CA LEU A 125 -1.62 13.51 -2.65
C LEU A 125 -2.34 14.87 -2.62
N PRO A 126 -2.99 15.24 -1.51
CA PRO A 126 -3.69 16.53 -1.39
C PRO A 126 -2.80 17.76 -1.62
N ASP A 127 -1.49 17.64 -1.42
CA ASP A 127 -0.51 18.69 -1.66
C ASP A 127 0.04 18.70 -3.11
N GLY A 128 -0.56 17.90 -4.00
CA GLY A 128 -0.19 17.78 -5.42
C GLY A 128 0.99 16.85 -5.70
N ARG A 129 1.70 16.35 -4.68
CA ARG A 129 2.80 15.39 -4.90
C ARG A 129 2.28 14.03 -5.33
N LEU A 130 3.04 13.32 -6.15
CA LEU A 130 2.71 11.97 -6.57
C LEU A 130 3.30 10.92 -5.59
N PHE A 131 2.43 10.11 -5.00
CA PHE A 131 2.82 8.87 -4.36
C PHE A 131 3.00 7.77 -5.40
N ARG A 132 4.17 7.12 -5.40
CA ARG A 132 4.52 6.03 -6.30
C ARG A 132 5.03 4.85 -5.47
N THR A 133 4.57 3.65 -5.81
CA THR A 133 5.13 2.39 -5.27
C THR A 133 6.47 2.09 -5.93
N ASP A 134 7.32 1.27 -5.31
CA ASP A 134 8.50 0.74 -6.01
C ASP A 134 8.07 -0.16 -7.19
N ALA A 135 8.99 -0.32 -8.14
CA ALA A 135 8.87 -1.26 -9.24
C ALA A 135 8.50 -2.67 -8.75
N GLY A 136 7.41 -3.23 -9.27
CA GLY A 136 6.90 -4.55 -8.89
C GLY A 136 6.01 -4.58 -7.65
N PHE A 137 5.62 -3.43 -7.09
CA PHE A 137 4.70 -3.32 -5.95
C PHE A 137 3.44 -2.51 -6.27
N ASN A 138 3.15 -2.28 -7.56
CA ASN A 138 1.99 -1.53 -8.03
C ASN A 138 0.76 -2.45 -8.14
N TYR A 139 0.37 -3.07 -7.03
CA TYR A 139 -0.77 -3.96 -6.92
C TYR A 139 -1.11 -4.22 -5.45
N ASN A 140 -2.33 -4.68 -5.19
CA ASN A 140 -2.74 -5.15 -3.88
C ASN A 140 -2.41 -6.64 -3.71
N PRO A 141 -1.45 -7.01 -2.83
CA PRO A 141 -1.18 -8.41 -2.55
C PRO A 141 -2.39 -9.16 -1.99
N GLY A 142 -3.14 -8.57 -1.06
CA GLY A 142 -4.33 -9.19 -0.48
C GLY A 142 -5.39 -9.57 -1.51
N LYS A 143 -5.56 -8.78 -2.58
CA LYS A 143 -6.46 -9.10 -3.70
C LYS A 143 -5.86 -10.12 -4.66
N SER A 144 -4.56 -10.04 -4.98
CA SER A 144 -3.95 -10.90 -6.00
C SER A 144 -3.86 -12.38 -5.61
N TYR A 145 -3.88 -12.71 -4.32
CA TYR A 145 -3.83 -14.10 -3.83
C TYR A 145 -5.21 -14.74 -3.64
N LEU A 146 -6.30 -14.04 -3.99
CA LEU A 146 -7.68 -14.54 -3.93
C LEU A 146 -8.24 -15.00 -5.28
N ALA A 147 -7.45 -14.91 -6.35
CA ALA A 147 -7.86 -15.27 -7.71
C ALA A 147 -7.55 -16.73 -8.05
#